data_AF-A0A953XS22-F1
#
_entry.id   AF-A0A953XS22-F1
#
_cell.length_a   1.000
_cell.length_b   1.000
_cell.length_c   1.000
_cell.angle_alpha   90.00
_cell.angle_beta   90.00
_cell.angle_gamma   90.00
#
_symmetry.space_group_name_H-M   'P 1'
#
loop_
_entity.id
_entity.type
_entity.pdbx_description
1 polymer ?
#
loop_
_entity_poly.entity_id
_entity_poly.type
_entity_poly.pdbx_seq_one_letter_code
_entity_poly.pdbx_strand_id
1 'polypeptide(L)'
;LPLHPSTVAALRAYRRQRRKQVPTNPASPFFIATRGRRLGGPLSDRQAHRLFRQLREELGLVNRGAHDTIRIHDLRHSFVVRRMLRWRAQGADVHQRMLALSTYVGHAKISNTYWYLTGVTELLQTLGSRFEHFAGGWLEEDGDD
;
A
#
# COMPACT_ATOMS: atom_id res chain seq x y z
N LEU A 1 -2.75 9.82 -11.30
CA LEU A 1 -2.88 9.42 -9.88
C LEU A 1 -2.84 10.67 -9.00
N PRO A 2 -3.87 10.93 -8.16
CA PRO A 2 -3.79 12.00 -7.18
C PRO A 2 -2.72 11.68 -6.13
N LEU A 3 -1.86 12.66 -5.85
CA LEU A 3 -0.77 12.52 -4.87
C LEU A 3 -1.01 13.49 -3.72
N HIS A 4 -0.82 13.00 -2.49
CA HIS A 4 -0.87 13.87 -1.32
C HIS A 4 0.26 14.90 -1.38
N PRO A 5 0.06 16.15 -0.89
CA PRO A 5 1.10 17.19 -0.93
C PRO A 5 2.44 16.76 -0.32
N SER A 6 2.43 15.94 0.74
CA SER A 6 3.67 15.40 1.34
C SER A 6 4.46 14.51 0.37
N THR A 7 3.78 13.65 -0.40
CA THR A 7 4.41 12.83 -1.44
C THR A 7 4.99 13.72 -2.55
N VAL A 8 4.25 14.74 -2.97
CA VAL A 8 4.74 15.70 -3.98
C VAL A 8 5.97 16.44 -3.47
N ALA A 9 6.00 16.85 -2.21
CA ALA A 9 7.15 17.50 -1.58
C ALA A 9 8.39 16.59 -1.58
N ALA A 10 8.23 15.31 -1.19
CA ALA A 10 9.31 14.33 -1.20
C ALA A 10 9.85 14.07 -2.62
N LEU A 11 8.97 13.90 -3.62
CA LEU A 11 9.37 13.72 -5.02
C LEU A 11 10.10 14.95 -5.58
N ARG A 12 9.66 16.17 -5.21
CA ARG A 12 10.34 17.41 -5.59
C ARG A 12 11.73 17.51 -4.96
N ALA A 13 11.86 17.15 -3.68
CA ALA A 13 13.15 17.14 -2.98
C ALA A 13 14.12 16.15 -3.63
N TYR A 14 13.67 14.93 -3.89
CA TYR A 14 14.43 13.92 -4.63
C TYR A 14 14.85 14.44 -6.02
N ARG A 15 13.93 15.03 -6.79
CA ARG A 15 14.24 15.59 -8.12
C ARG A 15 15.32 16.67 -8.06
N ARG A 16 15.28 17.56 -7.07
CA ARG A 16 16.32 18.59 -6.86
C ARG A 16 17.67 17.95 -6.56
N GLN A 17 17.70 16.94 -5.70
CA GLN A 17 18.95 16.26 -5.33
C GLN A 17 19.55 15.49 -6.52
N ARG A 18 18.71 14.78 -7.27
CA ARG A 18 19.11 14.04 -8.48
C ARG A 18 19.79 14.94 -9.51
N ARG A 19 19.21 16.13 -9.78
CA ARG A 19 19.73 17.07 -10.78
C ARG A 19 21.16 17.56 -10.48
N LYS A 20 21.57 17.54 -9.22
CA LYS A 20 22.96 17.88 -8.82
C LYS A 20 23.96 16.77 -9.16
N GLN A 21 23.50 15.53 -9.33
CA GLN A 21 24.35 14.35 -9.49
C GLN A 21 24.39 13.85 -10.94
N VAL A 22 23.30 13.98 -11.68
CA VAL A 22 23.18 13.47 -13.05
C VAL A 22 22.43 14.47 -13.92
N PRO A 23 22.94 14.81 -15.12
CA PRO A 23 22.20 15.60 -16.11
C PRO A 23 20.83 14.98 -16.43
N THR A 24 19.81 15.82 -16.63
CA THR A 24 18.43 15.36 -16.84
C THR A 24 17.81 15.99 -18.07
N ASN A 25 17.19 15.17 -18.92
CA ASN A 25 16.32 15.58 -20.02
C ASN A 25 14.88 15.06 -19.80
N PRO A 26 13.88 15.47 -20.60
CA PRO A 26 12.49 15.01 -20.45
C PRO A 26 12.29 13.49 -20.58
N ALA A 27 13.15 12.81 -21.34
CA ALA A 27 13.10 11.35 -21.53
C ALA A 27 13.81 10.58 -20.40
N SER A 28 14.48 11.27 -19.47
CA SER A 28 15.25 10.61 -18.43
C SER A 28 14.34 9.95 -17.39
N PRO A 29 14.66 8.74 -16.92
CA PRO A 29 13.89 8.08 -15.87
C PRO A 29 13.85 8.94 -14.60
N PHE A 30 12.70 8.94 -13.93
CA PHE A 30 12.53 9.72 -12.70
C PHE A 30 13.37 9.13 -11.57
N PHE A 31 13.18 7.84 -11.27
CA PHE A 31 13.99 7.10 -10.31
C PHE A 31 15.23 6.53 -11.00
N ILE A 32 16.42 6.87 -10.49
CA ILE A 32 17.69 6.48 -11.10
C ILE A 32 18.57 5.66 -10.18
N ALA A 33 19.44 4.85 -10.78
CA ALA A 33 20.59 4.33 -10.09
C ALA A 33 21.63 5.45 -9.88
N THR A 34 22.17 5.54 -8.67
CA THR A 34 23.10 6.61 -8.24
C THR A 34 24.56 6.17 -8.20
N ARG A 35 24.87 4.92 -8.58
CA ARG A 35 26.23 4.35 -8.51
C ARG A 35 26.49 3.32 -9.62
N GLY A 36 27.76 3.08 -9.91
CA GLY A 36 28.26 2.04 -10.82
C GLY A 36 27.96 2.32 -12.30
N ARG A 37 28.10 1.28 -13.15
CA ARG A 37 27.92 1.37 -14.61
C ARG A 37 26.53 1.83 -15.07
N ARG A 38 25.55 1.88 -14.16
CA ARG A 38 24.17 2.32 -14.42
C ARG A 38 23.87 3.72 -13.89
N LEU A 39 24.88 4.49 -13.47
CA LEU A 39 24.68 5.86 -12.98
C LEU A 39 23.79 6.66 -13.95
N GLY A 40 22.69 7.20 -13.43
CA GLY A 40 21.73 7.97 -14.24
C GLY A 40 20.70 7.15 -15.02
N GLY A 41 20.92 5.84 -15.18
CA GLY A 41 19.97 4.90 -15.76
C GLY A 41 18.80 4.58 -14.83
N PRO A 42 17.76 3.88 -15.33
CA PRO A 42 16.56 3.58 -14.56
C PRO A 42 16.89 2.69 -13.35
N LEU A 43 16.28 3.01 -12.20
CA LEU A 43 16.38 2.20 -11.00
C LEU A 43 15.67 0.86 -11.24
N SER A 44 16.41 -0.25 -11.10
CA SER A 44 15.82 -1.59 -11.21
C SER A 44 15.13 -2.02 -9.92
N ASP A 45 14.16 -2.93 -10.04
CA ASP A 45 13.46 -3.53 -8.90
C ASP A 45 14.42 -4.14 -7.86
N ARG A 46 15.43 -4.90 -8.30
CA ARG A 46 16.46 -5.47 -7.43
C ARG A 46 17.24 -4.40 -6.66
N GLN A 47 17.54 -3.26 -7.29
CA GLN A 47 18.22 -2.15 -6.62
C GLN A 47 17.31 -1.48 -5.59
N ALA A 48 16.03 -1.29 -5.89
CA ALA A 48 15.06 -0.75 -4.95
C ALA A 48 14.94 -1.64 -3.70
N HIS A 49 14.81 -2.97 -3.89
CA HIS A 49 14.78 -3.93 -2.79
C HIS A 49 16.05 -3.90 -1.93
N ARG A 50 17.23 -3.83 -2.57
CA ARG A 50 18.51 -3.74 -1.86
C ARG A 50 18.64 -2.45 -1.04
N LEU A 51 18.28 -1.31 -1.64
CA LEU A 51 18.31 -0.02 -0.93
C LEU A 51 17.34 -0.01 0.24
N PHE A 52 16.14 -0.57 0.07
CA PHE A 52 15.17 -0.68 1.17
C PHE A 52 15.70 -1.56 2.31
N ARG A 53 16.38 -2.67 1.99
CA ARG A 53 17.05 -3.51 2.99
C ARG A 53 18.10 -2.73 3.78
N GLN A 54 18.95 -1.97 3.10
CA GLN A 54 19.98 -1.14 3.74
C GLN A 54 19.36 -0.10 4.66
N LEU A 55 18.34 0.64 4.18
CA LEU A 55 17.63 1.62 5.02
C LEU A 55 17.00 0.98 6.25
N ARG A 56 16.44 -0.22 6.12
CA ARG A 56 15.85 -0.96 7.23
C ARG A 56 16.89 -1.32 8.30
N GLU A 57 18.06 -1.77 7.86
CA GLU A 57 19.20 -2.10 8.74
C GLU A 57 19.75 -0.84 9.43
N GLU A 58 19.98 0.23 8.68
CA GLU A 58 20.46 1.53 9.20
C GLU A 58 19.51 2.16 10.22
N LEU A 59 18.20 2.01 10.00
CA LEU A 59 17.16 2.53 10.91
C LEU A 59 16.84 1.58 12.07
N GLY A 60 17.47 0.39 12.15
CA GLY A 60 17.20 -0.59 13.20
C GLY A 60 15.74 -1.06 13.24
N LEU A 61 15.08 -1.13 12.08
CA LEU A 61 13.66 -1.50 12.01
C LEU A 61 13.48 -2.99 12.34
N VAL A 62 13.02 -3.25 13.56
CA VAL A 62 12.71 -4.61 14.04
C VAL A 62 11.34 -5.05 13.52
N ASN A 63 11.26 -6.25 12.95
CA ASN A 63 9.98 -6.82 12.56
C ASN A 63 9.17 -7.24 13.80
N ARG A 64 7.87 -6.96 13.78
CA ARG A 64 6.92 -7.25 14.87
C ARG A 64 5.90 -8.34 14.52
N GLY A 65 6.11 -9.14 13.46
CA GLY A 65 5.13 -10.14 13.01
C GLY A 65 5.58 -11.15 11.96
N ALA A 66 4.61 -11.78 11.28
CA ALA A 66 4.61 -13.06 10.54
C ALA A 66 5.63 -13.29 9.39
N HIS A 67 6.55 -12.36 9.14
CA HIS A 67 7.61 -12.53 8.15
C HIS A 67 8.96 -12.32 8.80
N ASP A 68 10.01 -12.89 8.22
CA ASP A 68 11.35 -12.72 8.80
C ASP A 68 11.80 -11.25 8.75
N THR A 69 11.30 -10.47 7.78
CA THR A 69 11.71 -9.08 7.62
C THR A 69 10.64 -8.18 6.96
N ILE A 70 10.70 -6.86 7.24
CA ILE A 70 9.85 -5.85 6.58
C ILE A 70 10.31 -5.69 5.12
N ARG A 71 9.38 -5.81 4.17
CA ARG A 71 9.59 -5.73 2.72
C ARG A 71 9.09 -4.40 2.17
N ILE A 72 9.63 -3.98 1.02
CA ILE A 72 9.19 -2.73 0.36
C ILE A 72 7.71 -2.77 -0.04
N HIS A 73 7.18 -3.97 -0.37
CA HIS A 73 5.77 -4.18 -0.66
C HIS A 73 4.85 -3.95 0.55
N ASP A 74 5.37 -4.07 1.78
CA ASP A 74 4.59 -3.86 2.99
C ASP A 74 4.19 -2.37 3.14
N LEU A 75 4.88 -1.45 2.44
CA LEU A 75 4.44 -0.05 2.32
C LEU A 75 3.14 0.08 1.52
N ARG A 76 3.02 -0.66 0.41
CA ARG A 76 1.77 -0.72 -0.38
C ARG A 76 0.66 -1.35 0.45
N HIS A 77 0.97 -2.43 1.16
CA HIS A 77 0.02 -3.09 2.04
C HIS A 77 -0.50 -2.12 3.12
N SER A 78 0.41 -1.48 3.85
CA SER A 78 0.08 -0.52 4.89
C SER A 78 -0.77 0.64 4.36
N PHE A 79 -0.46 1.15 3.16
CA PHE A 79 -1.26 2.20 2.52
C PHE A 79 -2.70 1.73 2.26
N VAL A 80 -2.87 0.55 1.65
CA VAL A 80 -4.18 -0.01 1.31
C VAL A 80 -5.02 -0.19 2.58
N VAL A 81 -4.46 -0.85 3.59
CA VAL A 81 -5.15 -1.11 4.87
C VAL A 81 -5.56 0.18 5.57
N ARG A 82 -4.64 1.15 5.72
CA ARG A 82 -4.96 2.43 6.36
C ARG A 82 -6.02 3.22 5.60
N ARG A 83 -6.03 3.16 4.27
CA ARG A 83 -7.06 3.83 3.46
C ARG A 83 -8.43 3.20 3.66
N MET A 84 -8.51 1.87 3.73
CA MET A 84 -9.75 1.13 4.02
C MET A 84 -10.27 1.47 5.42
N LEU A 85 -9.42 1.37 6.44
CA LEU A 85 -9.78 1.72 7.82
C LEU A 85 -10.28 3.17 7.93
N ARG A 86 -9.60 4.11 7.25
CA ARG A 86 -10.02 5.51 7.22
C ARG A 86 -11.37 5.72 6.53
N TRP A 87 -11.63 5.04 5.41
CA TRP A 87 -12.95 5.12 4.76
C TRP A 87 -14.04 4.60 5.69
N ARG A 88 -13.78 3.49 6.39
CA ARG A 88 -14.75 2.97 7.36
C ARG A 88 -15.01 3.95 8.50
N ALA A 89 -13.96 4.54 9.08
CA ALA A 89 -14.10 5.56 10.11
C ALA A 89 -14.86 6.82 9.64
N GLN A 90 -14.91 7.05 8.32
CA GLN A 90 -15.66 8.14 7.68
C GLN A 90 -17.08 7.73 7.27
N GLY A 91 -17.55 6.53 7.63
CA GLY A 91 -18.86 6.01 7.24
C GLY A 91 -18.98 5.67 5.74
N ALA A 92 -17.87 5.62 5.01
CA ALA A 92 -17.89 5.34 3.59
C ALA A 92 -17.98 3.84 3.32
N ASP A 93 -18.75 3.45 2.30
CA ASP A 93 -18.78 2.08 1.80
C ASP A 93 -17.43 1.72 1.14
N VAL A 94 -16.69 0.83 1.79
CA VAL A 94 -15.38 0.37 1.30
C VAL A 94 -15.55 -0.41 0.00
N HIS A 95 -16.60 -1.23 -0.15
CA HIS A 95 -16.84 -2.06 -1.33
C HIS A 95 -16.99 -1.21 -2.59
N GLN A 96 -17.78 -0.13 -2.51
CA GLN A 96 -17.95 0.82 -3.62
C GLN A 96 -16.65 1.53 -4.01
N ARG A 97 -15.68 1.61 -3.10
CA ARG A 97 -14.39 2.29 -3.32
C ARG A 97 -13.27 1.33 -3.74
N MET A 98 -13.50 0.02 -3.72
CA MET A 98 -12.50 -1.00 -4.05
C MET A 98 -11.98 -0.87 -5.48
N LEU A 99 -12.85 -0.59 -6.44
CA LEU A 99 -12.43 -0.42 -7.84
C LEU A 99 -11.48 0.77 -7.99
N ALA A 100 -11.83 1.92 -7.42
CA ALA A 100 -10.98 3.10 -7.43
C ALA A 100 -9.63 2.85 -6.73
N LEU A 101 -9.63 2.12 -5.61
CA LEU A 101 -8.39 1.76 -4.92
C LEU A 101 -7.52 0.80 -5.72
N SER A 102 -8.14 -0.20 -6.38
CA SER A 102 -7.45 -1.16 -7.26
C SER A 102 -6.75 -0.46 -8.41
N THR A 103 -7.44 0.47 -9.08
CA THR A 103 -6.87 1.32 -10.13
C THR A 103 -5.74 2.19 -9.59
N TYR A 104 -5.90 2.73 -8.38
CA TYR A 104 -4.89 3.59 -7.76
C TYR A 104 -3.57 2.84 -7.51
N VAL A 105 -3.64 1.62 -6.97
CA VAL A 105 -2.44 0.83 -6.66
C VAL A 105 -1.90 0.03 -7.85
N GLY A 106 -2.63 0.03 -8.97
CA GLY A 106 -2.23 -0.63 -10.21
C GLY A 106 -2.40 -2.15 -10.19
N HIS A 107 -3.41 -2.67 -9.48
CA HIS A 107 -3.72 -4.10 -9.54
C HIS A 107 -4.46 -4.45 -10.83
N ALA A 108 -3.91 -5.39 -11.59
CA ALA A 108 -4.51 -5.90 -12.83
C ALA A 108 -5.85 -6.63 -12.60
N LYS A 109 -6.04 -7.22 -11.41
CA LYS A 109 -7.29 -7.86 -10.99
C LYS A 109 -7.76 -7.25 -9.69
N ILE A 110 -9.05 -6.92 -9.61
CA ILE A 110 -9.66 -6.35 -8.40
C ILE A 110 -9.60 -7.34 -7.22
N SER A 111 -9.58 -8.64 -7.48
CA SER A 111 -9.43 -9.70 -6.47
C SER A 111 -8.15 -9.54 -5.63
N ASN A 112 -7.06 -9.04 -6.22
CA ASN A 112 -5.82 -8.74 -5.49
C ASN A 112 -6.01 -7.62 -4.46
N THR A 113 -6.95 -6.71 -4.72
CA THR A 113 -7.34 -5.64 -3.79
C THR A 113 -8.32 -6.17 -2.73
N TYR A 114 -9.22 -7.09 -3.10
CA TYR A 114 -10.14 -7.73 -2.14
C TYR A 114 -9.43 -8.59 -1.09
N TRP A 115 -8.27 -9.17 -1.42
CA TRP A 115 -7.44 -9.91 -0.46
C TRP A 115 -7.09 -9.11 0.82
N TYR A 116 -7.02 -7.77 0.73
CA TYR A 116 -6.76 -6.93 1.90
C TYR A 116 -7.94 -6.84 2.88
N LEU A 117 -9.17 -7.12 2.45
CA LEU A 117 -10.33 -7.19 3.35
C LEU A 117 -10.26 -8.44 4.23
N THR A 118 -9.74 -9.54 3.69
CA THR A 118 -9.60 -10.84 4.38
C THR A 118 -8.26 -11.01 5.09
N GLY A 119 -7.27 -10.15 4.82
CA GLY A 119 -5.93 -10.20 5.44
C GLY A 119 -5.76 -9.34 6.69
N VAL A 120 -6.77 -8.56 7.08
CA VAL A 120 -6.70 -7.61 8.21
C VAL A 120 -7.71 -8.03 9.27
N THR A 121 -7.21 -8.47 10.43
CA THR A 121 -8.02 -8.96 11.55
C THR A 121 -9.10 -7.97 11.99
N GLU A 122 -8.83 -6.66 11.98
CA GLU A 122 -9.80 -5.62 12.35
C GLU A 122 -10.94 -5.46 11.32
N LEU A 123 -10.68 -5.81 10.04
CA LEU A 123 -11.72 -5.85 9.00
C LEU A 123 -12.51 -7.16 9.06
N LEU A 124 -11.83 -8.27 9.33
CA LEU A 124 -12.41 -9.61 9.53
C LEU A 124 -13.35 -9.67 10.73
N GLN A 125 -12.94 -9.15 11.89
CA GLN A 125 -13.77 -9.14 13.11
C GLN A 125 -15.12 -8.46 12.88
N THR A 126 -15.15 -7.40 12.09
CA THR A 126 -16.39 -6.68 11.79
C THR A 126 -17.19 -7.31 10.65
N LEU A 127 -16.56 -7.98 9.68
CA LEU A 127 -17.28 -8.85 8.76
C LEU A 127 -17.98 -9.98 9.54
N GLY A 128 -17.30 -10.54 10.56
CA GLY A 128 -17.89 -11.46 11.52
C GLY A 128 -19.12 -10.87 12.20
N SER A 129 -19.01 -9.71 12.84
CA SER A 129 -20.15 -9.08 13.53
C SER A 129 -21.32 -8.71 12.60
N ARG A 130 -21.05 -8.30 11.35
CA ARG A 130 -22.12 -8.04 10.36
C ARG A 130 -22.77 -9.33 9.87
N PHE A 131 -21.98 -10.39 9.68
CA PHE A 131 -22.49 -11.71 9.33
C PHE A 131 -23.33 -12.28 10.46
N GLU A 132 -22.90 -12.15 11.72
CA GLU A 132 -23.68 -12.56 12.90
C GLU A 132 -25.00 -11.79 13.00
N HIS A 133 -25.01 -10.48 12.74
CA HIS A 133 -26.25 -9.70 12.73
C HIS A 133 -27.18 -10.07 11.56
N PHE A 134 -26.62 -10.36 10.37
CA PHE A 134 -27.39 -10.81 9.21
C PHE A 134 -27.93 -12.24 9.40
N ALA A 135 -27.14 -13.16 9.94
CA ALA A 135 -27.51 -14.55 10.17
C ALA A 135 -28.39 -14.74 11.42
N GLY A 136 -28.22 -13.90 12.44
CA GLY A 136 -29.03 -13.90 13.66
C GLY A 136 -30.49 -13.49 13.43
N GLY A 137 -30.78 -12.68 12.39
CA GLY A 137 -32.15 -12.34 12.02
C GLY A 137 -32.97 -13.50 11.44
N TRP A 138 -32.35 -14.63 11.12
CA TRP A 138 -33.04 -15.84 10.62
C TRP A 138 -33.41 -16.84 11.71
N LEU A 139 -33.03 -16.58 12.97
CA LEU A 139 -33.32 -17.47 14.10
C LEU A 139 -34.46 -16.98 15.00
N GLU A 140 -35.04 -15.80 14.72
CA GLU A 140 -36.13 -15.22 15.52
C GLU A 140 -37.51 -15.27 14.84
N GLU A 141 -37.63 -15.69 13.57
CA GLU A 141 -38.93 -15.77 12.86
C GLU A 141 -39.57 -17.17 12.80
N ASP A 142 -38.88 -18.24 13.19
CA ASP A 142 -39.40 -19.63 13.13
C ASP A 142 -39.85 -20.18 14.52
N GLY A 143 -40.32 -19.31 15.42
CA GLY A 143 -40.50 -19.63 16.84
C GLY A 143 -41.80 -19.21 17.51
N ASP A 144 -42.89 -18.96 16.79
CA ASP A 144 -44.23 -18.79 17.38
C ASP A 144 -45.28 -19.58 16.57
N ASP A 145 -45.62 -20.77 17.09
CA ASP A 145 -46.86 -21.52 16.81
C ASP A 145 -47.55 -21.79 18.16
#